data_AF-A0A2V6ZB03-F1
#
_entry.id   AF-A0A2V6ZB03-F1
#
_cell.length_a   1.000
_cell.length_b   1.000
_cell.length_c   1.000
_cell.angle_alpha   90.00
_cell.angle_beta   90.00
_cell.angle_gamma   90.00
#
_symmetry.space_group_name_H-M   'P 1'
#
loop_
_entity.id
_entity.type
_entity.pdbx_description
1 polymer ?
#
loop_
_entity_poly.entity_id
_entity_poly.type
_entity_poly.pdbx_seq_one_letter_code
_entity_poly.pdbx_strand_id
1 'polypeptide(L)'
;MDLLLNSDQTFPAILDSIRSAHATITYAQYFYEHGAMPQQIAAALADRCRAGIRAHVLLGGFRTLLMPAEYRKTIIPVLLG
;
A
#
# COMPACT_ATOMS: atom_id res chain seq x y z
N MET A 1 9.77 19.10 6.29
CA MET A 1 10.29 17.72 6.44
C MET A 1 9.88 17.31 7.82
N ASP A 2 9.02 16.30 7.91
CA ASP A 2 8.32 15.98 9.16
C ASP A 2 8.94 14.71 9.76
N LEU A 3 9.24 14.76 11.06
CA LEU A 3 9.79 13.63 11.81
C LEU A 3 8.65 12.92 12.53
N LEU A 4 8.39 11.66 12.14
CA LEU A 4 7.41 10.78 12.78
C LEU A 4 8.17 9.78 13.66
N LEU A 5 7.76 9.65 14.92
CA LEU A 5 8.54 8.97 15.96
C LEU A 5 8.06 7.54 16.24
N ASN A 6 6.89 7.15 15.72
CA ASN A 6 6.30 5.84 15.98
C ASN A 6 5.27 5.44 14.92
N SER A 7 4.79 4.20 15.02
CA SER A 7 3.75 3.62 14.17
C SER A 7 2.46 4.42 14.16
N ASP A 8 2.04 4.94 15.32
CA ASP A 8 0.77 5.64 15.49
C ASP A 8 0.76 6.97 14.72
N GLN A 9 1.94 7.53 14.44
CA GLN A 9 2.12 8.70 13.60
C GLN A 9 2.39 8.32 12.13
N THR A 10 3.23 7.30 11.91
CA THR A 10 3.64 6.87 10.56
C THR A 10 2.48 6.30 9.76
N PHE A 11 1.64 5.45 10.35
CA PHE A 11 0.58 4.77 9.63
C PHE A 11 -0.52 5.70 9.11
N PRO A 12 -1.06 6.65 9.91
CA PRO A 12 -1.98 7.65 9.38
C PRO A 12 -1.34 8.52 8.30
N ALA A 13 -0.10 8.97 8.50
CA ALA A 13 0.60 9.80 7.52
C ALA A 13 0.80 9.10 6.16
N ILE A 14 1.08 7.79 6.16
CA ILE A 14 1.15 6.98 4.94
C ILE A 14 -0.22 6.94 4.25
N LEU A 15 -1.30 6.66 5.00
CA LEU A 15 -2.64 6.59 4.44
C LEU A 15 -3.08 7.92 3.84
N ASP A 16 -2.81 9.02 4.52
CA ASP A 16 -3.15 10.36 4.04
C ASP A 16 -2.33 10.74 2.80
N SER A 17 -1.05 10.35 2.77
CA SER A 17 -0.19 10.53 1.59
C SER A 17 -0.69 9.74 0.38
N ILE A 18 -1.14 8.50 0.58
CA ILE A 18 -1.76 7.71 -0.49
C ILE A 18 -3.06 8.37 -0.95
N ARG A 19 -3.96 8.72 -0.01
CA ARG A 19 -5.28 9.29 -0.34
C ARG A 19 -5.20 10.64 -1.04
N SER A 20 -4.19 11.46 -0.75
CA SER A 20 -3.97 12.76 -1.36
C SER A 20 -3.15 12.72 -2.66
N ALA A 21 -2.69 11.56 -3.11
CA ALA A 21 -1.90 11.46 -4.33
C ALA A 21 -2.73 11.81 -5.58
N HIS A 22 -2.16 12.66 -6.44
CA HIS A 22 -2.81 13.15 -7.67
C HIS A 22 -2.08 12.78 -8.98
N ALA A 23 -0.90 12.16 -8.91
CA ALA A 23 -0.08 11.87 -10.10
C ALA A 23 0.40 10.42 -10.17
N THR A 24 1.25 9.99 -9.22
CA THR A 24 1.79 8.63 -9.16
C THR A 24 2.15 8.31 -7.72
N ILE A 25 1.99 7.04 -7.34
CA ILE A 25 2.38 6.53 -6.03
C ILE A 25 3.50 5.52 -6.24
N THR A 26 4.60 5.67 -5.50
CA THR A 26 5.63 4.63 -5.39
C THR A 26 5.65 4.17 -3.95
N TYR A 27 5.31 2.91 -3.73
CA TYR A 27 5.20 2.31 -2.40
C TYR A 27 6.15 1.13 -2.28
N ALA A 28 7.07 1.19 -1.33
CA ALA A 28 8.00 0.10 -1.05
C ALA A 28 7.95 -0.25 0.43
N GLN A 29 7.68 -1.52 0.73
CA GLN A 29 7.66 -2.02 2.11
C GLN A 29 8.36 -3.37 2.21
N TYR A 30 9.22 -3.52 3.22
CA TYR A 30 9.99 -4.75 3.44
C TYR A 30 9.19 -5.84 4.18
N PHE A 31 8.05 -5.50 4.78
CA PHE A 31 7.34 -6.37 5.70
C PHE A 31 5.83 -6.27 5.49
N TYR A 32 5.16 -7.42 5.33
CA TYR A 32 3.71 -7.52 5.12
C TYR A 32 3.09 -8.44 6.15
N GLU A 33 2.23 -7.92 7.05
CA GLU A 33 1.52 -8.68 8.08
C GLU A 33 0.04 -8.88 7.82
N HIS A 34 -0.58 -9.82 8.52
CA HIS A 34 -2.04 -9.81 8.66
C HIS A 34 -2.43 -8.77 9.69
N GLY A 35 -3.45 -7.98 9.38
CA GLY A 35 -3.97 -6.97 10.29
C GLY A 35 -4.70 -5.87 9.54
N ALA A 36 -5.35 -5.00 10.31
CA ALA A 36 -6.16 -3.91 9.77
C ALA A 36 -5.32 -2.88 8.98
N MET A 37 -4.04 -2.71 9.30
CA MET A 37 -3.20 -1.69 8.64
C MET A 37 -2.85 -2.05 7.19
N PRO A 38 -2.29 -3.23 6.88
CA PRO A 38 -2.02 -3.63 5.50
C PRO A 38 -3.28 -3.66 4.61
N GLN A 39 -4.44 -4.02 5.19
CA GLN A 39 -5.73 -3.96 4.50
C GLN A 39 -6.11 -2.52 4.13
N GLN A 40 -5.98 -1.57 5.05
CA GLN A 40 -6.28 -0.16 4.80
C GLN A 40 -5.34 0.44 3.74
N ILE A 41 -4.05 0.10 3.79
CA ILE A 41 -3.07 0.56 2.78
C ILE A 41 -3.43 0.00 1.40
N ALA A 42 -3.72 -1.29 1.30
CA ALA A 42 -4.14 -1.92 0.05
C ALA A 42 -5.43 -1.30 -0.51
N ALA A 43 -6.42 -1.04 0.35
CA ALA A 43 -7.66 -0.38 -0.04
C ALA A 43 -7.42 1.04 -0.56
N ALA A 44 -6.60 1.84 0.15
CA ALA A 44 -6.27 3.19 -0.26
C ALA A 44 -5.52 3.23 -1.60
N LEU A 45 -4.56 2.33 -1.80
CA LEU A 45 -3.86 2.18 -3.08
C LEU A 45 -4.84 1.82 -4.21
N ALA A 46 -5.72 0.83 -3.97
CA ALA A 46 -6.72 0.42 -4.95
C ALA A 46 -7.68 1.55 -5.32
N ASP A 47 -8.12 2.35 -4.34
CA ASP A 47 -9.02 3.49 -4.59
C ASP A 47 -8.36 4.56 -5.44
N ARG A 48 -7.07 4.86 -5.21
CA ARG A 48 -6.33 5.81 -6.06
C ARG A 48 -6.13 5.26 -7.47
N CYS A 49 -5.84 3.97 -7.60
CA CYS A 49 -5.71 3.34 -8.91
C CYS A 49 -7.03 3.37 -9.70
N ARG A 50 -8.16 3.14 -9.04
CA ARG A 50 -9.50 3.32 -9.65
C ARG A 50 -9.76 4.76 -10.09
N ALA A 51 -9.19 5.73 -9.38
CA ALA A 51 -9.23 7.15 -9.77
C ALA A 51 -8.24 7.52 -10.89
N GLY A 52 -7.54 6.55 -11.48
CA GLY A 52 -6.59 6.75 -12.59
C GLY A 52 -5.17 7.08 -12.16
N ILE A 53 -4.85 7.02 -10.85
CA ILE A 53 -3.50 7.28 -10.35
C ILE A 53 -2.67 6.00 -10.41
N ARG A 54 -1.56 6.02 -11.15
CA ARG A 54 -0.66 4.86 -11.25
C ARG A 54 0.05 4.58 -9.92
N ALA A 55 0.12 3.31 -9.53
CA ALA A 55 0.85 2.88 -8.34
C ALA A 55 1.91 1.81 -8.68
N HIS A 56 3.15 2.06 -8.27
CA HIS A 56 4.25 1.10 -8.34
C HIS A 56 4.51 0.54 -6.94
N VAL A 57 4.27 -0.75 -6.74
CA VAL A 57 4.37 -1.40 -5.42
C VAL A 57 5.50 -2.42 -5.40
N LEU A 58 6.43 -2.27 -4.46
CA LEU A 58 7.49 -3.22 -4.17
C LEU A 58 7.32 -3.81 -2.77
N LEU A 59 7.14 -5.13 -2.68
CA LEU A 59 7.04 -5.86 -1.41
C LEU A 59 8.26 -6.77 -1.22
N GLY A 60 8.94 -6.65 -0.09
CA GLY A 60 10.11 -7.44 0.29
C GLY A 60 9.82 -8.95 0.42
N GLY A 61 10.57 -9.76 -0.35
CA GLY A 61 10.20 -11.11 -0.79
C GLY A 61 10.11 -12.24 0.24
N PHE A 62 10.64 -12.12 1.47
CA PHE A 62 10.56 -13.25 2.41
C PHE A 62 9.11 -13.56 2.83
N ARG A 63 8.19 -12.60 2.71
CA ARG A 63 6.78 -12.76 3.08
C ARG A 63 5.79 -12.70 1.92
N THR A 64 6.18 -12.27 0.73
CA THR A 64 5.31 -12.35 -0.48
C THR A 64 4.94 -13.80 -0.80
N LEU A 65 5.81 -14.77 -0.44
CA LEU A 65 5.54 -16.21 -0.52
C LEU A 65 4.43 -16.68 0.44
N LEU A 66 4.21 -15.99 1.57
CA LEU A 66 3.22 -16.30 2.60
C LEU A 66 1.92 -15.49 2.45
N MET A 67 1.81 -14.66 1.41
CA MET A 67 0.65 -13.81 1.17
C MET A 67 -0.58 -14.67 0.80
N PRO A 68 -1.69 -14.63 1.56
CA PRO A 68 -2.89 -15.42 1.27
C PRO A 68 -3.47 -15.06 -0.09
N ALA A 69 -4.06 -16.05 -0.75
CA ALA A 69 -4.55 -15.92 -2.13
C ALA A 69 -5.62 -14.82 -2.29
N GLU A 70 -6.35 -14.48 -1.23
CA GLU A 70 -7.39 -13.44 -1.24
C GLU A 70 -6.83 -12.03 -1.53
N TYR A 71 -5.64 -11.70 -1.03
CA TYR A 71 -5.02 -10.39 -1.27
C TYR A 71 -4.45 -10.24 -2.68
N ARG A 72 -4.06 -11.37 -3.29
CA ARG A 72 -3.56 -11.39 -4.68
C ARG A 72 -4.65 -11.00 -5.67
N LYS A 73 -5.91 -11.40 -5.42
CA LYS A 73 -7.06 -11.04 -6.26
C LYS A 73 -7.37 -9.54 -6.25
N THR A 74 -6.99 -8.83 -5.20
CA THR A 74 -7.24 -7.39 -5.06
C THR A 74 -6.10 -6.54 -5.64
N ILE A 75 -4.85 -6.97 -5.49
CA ILE A 75 -3.66 -6.17 -5.82
C ILE A 75 -3.11 -6.46 -7.23
N ILE A 76 -3.15 -7.71 -7.70
CA ILE A 76 -2.54 -8.08 -9.01
C ILE A 76 -3.21 -7.38 -10.21
N PRO A 77 -4.56 -7.25 -10.28
CA PRO A 77 -5.20 -6.55 -11.41
C PRO A 77 -4.84 -5.05 -11.48
N VAL A 78 -4.40 -4.48 -10.36
CA VAL A 78 -4.06 -3.06 -10.23
C VAL A 78 -2.60 -2.77 -10.61
N LEU A 79 -1.73 -3.79 -10.58
CA LEU A 79 -0.30 -3.65 -10.92
C LEU A 79 0.01 -3.92 -12.39
N LEU A 80 -0.92 -4.51 -13.14
CA LEU A 80 -0.75 -4.94 -14.54
C LEU A 80 -1.64 -4.19 -15.54
N GLY A 81 -2.45 -3.25 -15.07
CA GLY A 81 -3.23 -2.32 -15.90
C GLY A 81 -2.69 -0.90 -15.78
#